data_AF-A0A1V0UUU9-F1
#
_entry.id   AF-A0A1V0UUU9-F1
#
_cell.length_a   1.000
_cell.length_b   1.000
_cell.length_c   1.000
_cell.angle_alpha   90.00
_cell.angle_beta   90.00
_cell.angle_gamma   90.00
#
_symmetry.space_group_name_H-M   'P 1'
#
loop_
_entity.id
_entity.type
_entity.pdbx_description
1 polymer ?
#
loop_
_entity_poly.entity_id
_entity_poly.type
_entity_poly.pdbx_seq_one_letter_code
_entity_poly.pdbx_strand_id
1 'polypeptide(L)'
;MTKLAEKQSGELSTDLATLTAEINAYKRVAGEAIFEIGRRLRHVKENDLAHGQFGEWLKSIEFDRTLATRLMKVSEEFEDSKYATWHNLGLRALYEIATLPEPERTKSHTIPSTGQTKTVEDMTVRELREVKAALKVEEKARKEAEMKAQKALERAEVAKDMLRSNREQTKTEYVPDPWISDRLKRYETRYGDIDGAVTERVSNHIEVDGAAAQFADDVQTFLLNYAHLTTFKASFTGISDEAYENYVTSLDALKEFINGMQRVLNGSPKGKAEVIDI
;
A
#
# COMPACT_ATOMS: atom_id res chain seq x y z
N MET A 1 -30.45 -17.30 44.37
CA MET A 1 -29.68 -17.44 45.63
C MET A 1 -28.69 -18.58 45.46
N THR A 2 -27.58 -18.31 44.76
CA THR A 2 -26.56 -19.32 44.43
C THR A 2 -25.63 -19.44 45.62
N LYS A 3 -25.65 -20.59 46.32
CA LYS A 3 -24.67 -20.95 47.36
C LYS A 3 -23.29 -21.01 46.71
N LEU A 4 -22.50 -19.95 46.83
CA LEU A 4 -21.09 -19.95 46.46
C LEU A 4 -20.32 -19.23 47.57
N ALA A 5 -19.37 -19.98 48.13
CA ALA A 5 -18.31 -19.54 49.05
C ALA A 5 -18.67 -19.32 50.54
N GLU A 6 -19.24 -20.32 51.19
CA GLU A 6 -18.84 -20.64 52.57
C GLU A 6 -18.03 -21.94 52.54
N LYS A 7 -16.76 -21.86 52.14
CA LYS A 7 -15.78 -22.91 52.40
C LYS A 7 -14.68 -22.29 53.25
N GLN A 8 -14.85 -22.53 54.56
CA GLN A 8 -13.90 -22.50 55.67
C GLN A 8 -12.50 -21.94 55.37
N SER A 9 -12.11 -20.92 56.13
CA SER A 9 -10.73 -20.56 56.43
C SER A 9 -10.02 -21.69 57.20
N GLY A 10 -9.78 -22.82 56.51
CA GLY A 10 -8.99 -23.94 57.01
C GLY A 10 -7.49 -23.67 56.87
N GLU A 11 -6.69 -24.32 57.71
CA GLU A 11 -5.23 -24.33 57.60
C GLU A 11 -4.79 -24.73 56.18
N LEU A 12 -3.70 -24.12 55.69
CA LEU A 12 -3.13 -24.45 54.38
C LEU A 12 -2.69 -25.92 54.34
N SER A 13 -2.99 -26.60 53.24
CA SER A 13 -2.48 -27.96 53.00
C SER A 13 -0.94 -27.97 52.99
N THR A 14 -0.32 -29.01 53.53
CA THR A 14 1.14 -29.22 53.46
C THR A 14 1.58 -29.92 52.17
N ASP A 15 0.64 -30.44 51.37
CA ASP A 15 0.90 -31.11 50.10
C ASP A 15 0.95 -30.13 48.92
N LEU A 16 2.07 -30.13 48.19
CA LEU A 16 2.31 -29.24 47.06
C LEU A 16 1.31 -29.45 45.91
N ALA A 17 0.90 -30.70 45.65
CA ALA A 17 -0.04 -31.00 44.57
C ALA A 17 -1.44 -30.42 44.90
N THR A 18 -1.87 -30.58 46.15
CA THR A 18 -3.11 -29.98 46.67
C THR A 18 -3.08 -28.46 46.59
N LEU A 19 -2.02 -27.81 47.09
CA LEU A 19 -1.88 -26.35 46.99
C LEU A 19 -1.88 -25.86 45.54
N THR A 20 -1.23 -26.60 44.62
CA THR A 20 -1.22 -26.27 43.19
C THR A 20 -2.62 -26.32 42.59
N ALA A 21 -3.41 -27.34 42.92
CA ALA A 21 -4.78 -27.47 42.45
C ALA A 21 -5.68 -26.34 42.99
N GLU A 22 -5.55 -25.99 44.27
CA GLU A 22 -6.29 -24.89 44.89
C GLU A 22 -5.94 -23.54 44.27
N ILE A 23 -4.65 -23.24 44.08
CA ILE A 23 -4.18 -22.01 43.42
C ILE A 23 -4.76 -21.90 42.01
N ASN A 24 -4.72 -22.98 41.22
CA ASN A 24 -5.29 -22.99 39.88
C ASN A 24 -6.81 -22.79 39.88
N ALA A 25 -7.52 -23.34 40.87
CA ALA A 25 -8.95 -23.12 41.02
C ALA A 25 -9.27 -21.65 41.32
N TYR A 26 -8.57 -21.02 42.26
CA TYR A 26 -8.74 -19.59 42.55
C TYR A 26 -8.35 -18.70 41.38
N LYS A 27 -7.28 -19.07 40.65
CA LYS A 27 -6.86 -18.36 39.45
C LYS A 27 -7.95 -18.34 38.38
N ARG A 28 -8.61 -19.48 38.15
CA ARG A 28 -9.75 -19.57 37.21
C ARG A 28 -10.93 -18.71 37.67
N VAL A 29 -11.30 -18.78 38.94
CA VAL A 29 -12.38 -17.96 39.52
C VAL A 29 -12.07 -16.47 39.38
N ALA A 30 -10.83 -16.06 39.63
CA ALA A 30 -10.39 -14.68 39.43
C ALA A 30 -10.47 -14.25 37.95
N GLY A 31 -10.11 -15.15 37.03
CA GLY A 31 -10.27 -14.94 35.59
C GLY A 31 -11.72 -14.77 35.16
N GLU A 32 -12.63 -15.60 35.66
CA GLU A 32 -14.07 -15.48 35.39
C GLU A 32 -14.64 -14.17 35.95
N ALA A 33 -14.22 -13.78 37.16
CA ALA A 33 -14.64 -12.54 37.81
C ALA A 33 -14.29 -11.29 36.98
N ILE A 34 -13.16 -11.28 36.26
CA ILE A 34 -12.77 -10.19 35.35
C ILE A 34 -13.87 -9.93 34.30
N PHE A 35 -14.33 -10.98 33.62
CA PHE A 35 -15.37 -10.87 32.59
C PHE A 35 -16.72 -10.48 33.19
N GLU A 36 -17.07 -11.10 34.31
CA GLU A 36 -18.37 -10.96 34.95
C GLU A 36 -18.57 -9.58 35.59
N ILE A 37 -17.50 -8.98 36.13
CA ILE A 37 -17.49 -7.58 36.56
C ILE A 37 -17.56 -6.66 35.33
N GLY A 38 -16.77 -6.93 34.29
CA GLY A 38 -16.78 -6.13 33.05
C GLY A 38 -18.18 -6.03 32.41
N ARG A 39 -18.87 -7.17 32.28
CA ARG A 39 -20.24 -7.24 31.75
C ARG A 39 -21.22 -6.40 32.56
N ARG A 40 -21.18 -6.48 33.90
CA ARG A 40 -22.06 -5.68 34.76
C ARG A 40 -21.77 -4.19 34.67
N LEU A 41 -20.50 -3.81 34.69
CA LEU A 41 -20.10 -2.41 34.53
C LEU A 41 -20.61 -1.84 33.20
N ARG A 42 -20.50 -2.62 32.13
CA ARG A 42 -20.98 -2.21 30.81
C ARG A 42 -22.51 -2.12 30.77
N HIS A 43 -23.21 -3.11 31.31
CA HIS A 43 -24.67 -3.11 31.40
C HIS A 43 -25.20 -1.86 32.10
N VAL A 44 -24.66 -1.52 33.27
CA VAL A 44 -25.05 -0.32 34.02
C VAL A 44 -24.77 0.95 33.21
N LYS A 45 -23.61 1.01 32.55
CA LYS A 45 -23.22 2.16 31.73
C LYS A 45 -24.14 2.38 30.53
N GLU A 46 -24.60 1.31 29.88
CA GLU A 46 -25.37 1.35 28.64
C GLU A 46 -26.88 1.44 28.86
N ASN A 47 -27.40 0.87 29.96
CA ASN A 47 -28.84 0.70 30.15
C ASN A 47 -29.40 1.50 31.34
N ASP A 48 -28.62 1.67 32.42
CA ASP A 48 -29.14 2.19 33.68
C ASP A 48 -28.77 3.67 33.94
N LEU A 49 -27.76 4.20 33.24
CA LEU A 49 -27.21 5.52 33.51
C LEU A 49 -27.25 6.45 32.29
N ALA A 50 -27.59 7.72 32.51
CA ALA A 50 -27.52 8.74 31.48
C ALA A 50 -26.06 9.14 31.18
N HIS A 51 -25.84 9.76 30.02
CA HIS A 51 -24.50 10.21 29.60
C HIS A 51 -23.85 11.11 30.67
N GLY A 52 -22.64 10.78 31.07
CA GLY A 52 -21.87 11.50 32.10
C GLY A 52 -22.06 11.01 33.54
N GLN A 53 -23.07 10.20 33.84
CA GLN A 53 -23.34 9.73 35.22
C GLN A 53 -22.47 8.55 35.66
N PHE A 54 -21.92 7.78 34.70
CA PHE A 54 -21.11 6.60 34.99
C PHE A 54 -19.91 6.88 35.89
N GLY A 55 -19.23 8.03 35.71
CA GLY A 55 -18.07 8.39 36.52
C GLY A 55 -18.42 8.64 37.99
N GLU A 56 -19.57 9.28 38.26
CA GLU A 56 -20.05 9.51 39.63
C GLU A 56 -20.52 8.21 40.29
N TRP A 57 -21.19 7.34 39.52
CA TRP A 57 -21.58 6.02 40.01
C TRP A 57 -20.37 5.18 40.41
N LEU A 58 -19.31 5.12 39.59
CA LEU A 58 -18.08 4.41 39.95
C LEU A 58 -17.46 4.93 41.25
N LYS A 59 -17.47 6.25 41.49
CA LYS A 59 -17.00 6.83 42.75
C LYS A 59 -17.85 6.38 43.93
N SER A 60 -19.18 6.31 43.77
CA SER A 60 -20.10 5.90 44.84
C SER A 60 -19.90 4.46 45.32
N ILE A 61 -19.35 3.60 44.45
CA ILE A 61 -18.99 2.21 44.78
C ILE A 61 -17.47 2.02 44.96
N GLU A 62 -16.73 3.13 45.11
CA GLU A 62 -15.27 3.15 45.32
C GLU A 62 -14.48 2.38 44.25
N PHE A 63 -14.95 2.39 43.00
CA PHE A 63 -14.38 1.62 41.91
C PHE A 63 -13.49 2.47 41.00
N ASP A 64 -12.25 2.01 40.76
CA ASP A 64 -11.31 2.72 39.90
C ASP A 64 -11.81 2.79 38.44
N ARG A 65 -11.82 4.01 37.89
CA ARG A 65 -12.28 4.27 36.52
C ARG A 65 -11.40 3.57 35.48
N THR A 66 -10.10 3.50 35.71
CA THR A 66 -9.17 2.85 34.76
C THR A 66 -9.41 1.35 34.73
N LEU A 67 -9.53 0.74 35.90
CA LEU A 67 -9.87 -0.67 36.08
C LEU A 67 -11.22 -1.00 35.45
N ALA A 68 -12.25 -0.19 35.72
CA ALA A 68 -13.57 -0.36 35.12
C ALA A 68 -13.52 -0.35 33.60
N THR A 69 -12.80 0.62 33.03
CA THR A 69 -12.62 0.73 31.57
C THR A 69 -11.94 -0.50 30.99
N ARG A 70 -10.88 -1.00 31.64
CA ARG A 70 -10.17 -2.21 31.19
C ARG A 70 -11.06 -3.45 31.27
N LEU A 71 -11.80 -3.62 32.37
CA LEU A 71 -12.71 -4.75 32.59
C LEU A 71 -13.82 -4.77 31.54
N MET A 72 -14.48 -3.63 31.30
CA MET A 72 -15.50 -3.50 30.27
C MET A 72 -14.95 -3.81 28.87
N LYS A 73 -13.73 -3.32 28.57
CA LYS A 73 -13.10 -3.59 27.28
C LYS A 73 -12.81 -5.07 27.07
N VAL A 74 -12.30 -5.74 28.09
CA VAL A 74 -12.06 -7.20 28.05
C VAL A 74 -13.38 -7.95 27.90
N SER A 75 -14.44 -7.60 28.63
CA SER A 75 -15.72 -8.30 28.47
C SER A 75 -16.38 -8.09 27.11
N GLU A 76 -16.25 -6.90 26.53
CA GLU A 76 -16.76 -6.57 25.18
C GLU A 76 -16.06 -7.37 24.09
N GLU A 77 -14.73 -7.45 24.14
CA GLU A 77 -13.92 -8.00 23.06
C GLU A 77 -13.86 -9.54 23.04
N PHE A 78 -14.31 -10.18 24.13
CA PHE A 78 -14.26 -11.64 24.31
C PHE A 78 -15.62 -12.24 24.65
N GLU A 79 -16.70 -11.51 24.35
CA GLU A 79 -18.05 -11.82 24.81
C GLU A 79 -18.62 -13.14 24.26
N ASP A 80 -18.29 -13.45 23.00
CA ASP A 80 -18.71 -14.68 22.29
C ASP A 80 -17.71 -15.84 22.44
N SER A 81 -16.65 -15.64 23.22
CA SER A 81 -15.47 -16.48 23.16
C SER A 81 -15.62 -17.72 24.07
N LYS A 82 -15.68 -18.92 23.46
CA LYS A 82 -15.82 -20.25 24.10
C LYS A 82 -14.66 -20.69 25.03
N TYR A 83 -13.81 -19.81 25.52
CA TYR A 83 -12.47 -20.24 25.93
C TYR A 83 -12.29 -20.27 27.44
N ALA A 84 -12.37 -21.49 27.97
CA ALA A 84 -11.74 -21.85 29.24
C ALA A 84 -10.28 -21.37 29.34
N THR A 85 -9.60 -21.17 28.19
CA THR A 85 -8.21 -20.73 28.09
C THR A 85 -7.98 -19.30 28.55
N TRP A 86 -8.89 -18.35 28.24
CA TRP A 86 -8.71 -16.94 28.63
C TRP A 86 -8.82 -16.71 30.13
N HIS A 87 -9.58 -17.54 30.85
CA HIS A 87 -9.72 -17.45 32.31
C HIS A 87 -8.42 -17.71 33.06
N ASN A 88 -7.41 -18.28 32.40
CA ASN A 88 -6.08 -18.47 32.97
C ASN A 88 -5.16 -17.25 32.81
N LEU A 89 -5.59 -16.21 32.08
CA LEU A 89 -4.82 -14.98 31.88
C LEU A 89 -5.24 -13.89 32.88
N GLY A 90 -4.25 -13.12 33.33
CA GLY A 90 -4.49 -11.96 34.17
C GLY A 90 -5.02 -10.76 33.37
N LEU A 91 -5.71 -9.84 34.04
CA LEU A 91 -6.33 -8.65 33.43
C LEU A 91 -5.39 -7.87 32.51
N ARG A 92 -4.12 -7.69 32.87
CA ARG A 92 -3.17 -6.92 32.05
C ARG A 92 -2.93 -7.59 30.70
N ALA A 93 -2.73 -8.90 30.67
CA ALA A 93 -2.55 -9.64 29.42
C ALA A 93 -3.83 -9.59 28.59
N LEU A 94 -4.98 -9.91 29.21
CA LEU A 94 -6.29 -9.82 28.56
C LEU A 94 -6.55 -8.45 27.94
N TYR A 95 -6.21 -7.37 28.65
CA TYR A 95 -6.39 -6.02 28.15
C TYR A 95 -5.47 -5.70 26.98
N GLU A 96 -4.19 -6.09 27.02
CA GLU A 96 -3.31 -5.89 25.86
C GLU A 96 -3.84 -6.64 24.63
N ILE A 97 -4.29 -7.89 24.79
CA ILE A 97 -4.88 -8.70 23.71
C ILE A 97 -6.19 -8.07 23.19
N ALA A 98 -7.08 -7.64 24.08
CA ALA A 98 -8.33 -6.95 23.72
C ALA A 98 -8.10 -5.64 22.93
N THR A 99 -6.90 -5.09 22.99
CA THR A 99 -6.54 -3.86 22.26
C THR A 99 -5.72 -4.11 20.99
N LEU A 100 -5.44 -5.38 20.67
CA LEU A 100 -4.97 -5.77 19.35
C LEU A 100 -6.16 -5.81 18.37
N PRO A 101 -5.94 -5.58 17.07
CA PRO A 101 -6.96 -5.84 16.05
C PRO A 101 -7.42 -7.30 16.13
N GLU A 102 -8.73 -7.54 16.00
CA GLU A 102 -9.33 -8.88 16.04
C GLU A 102 -8.61 -9.93 15.18
N PRO A 103 -8.25 -9.68 13.90
CA PRO A 103 -7.55 -10.68 13.08
C PRO A 103 -6.14 -11.00 13.58
N GLU A 104 -5.53 -10.14 14.41
CA GLU A 104 -4.19 -10.36 14.96
C GLU A 104 -4.22 -11.15 16.27
N ARG A 105 -5.39 -11.32 16.90
CA ARG A 105 -5.52 -12.05 18.18
C ARG A 105 -5.44 -13.57 18.01
N THR A 106 -5.70 -14.10 16.82
CA THR A 106 -5.68 -15.56 16.55
C THR A 106 -4.42 -16.01 15.83
N LYS A 107 -3.57 -15.07 15.40
CA LYS A 107 -2.33 -15.36 14.68
C LYS A 107 -1.15 -15.48 15.64
N SER A 108 -0.14 -16.23 15.21
CA SER A 108 1.16 -16.21 15.84
C SER A 108 1.96 -14.99 15.36
N HIS A 109 2.73 -14.40 16.27
CA HIS A 109 3.59 -13.25 15.97
C HIS A 109 5.03 -13.55 16.34
N THR A 110 5.95 -12.98 15.56
CA THR A 110 7.37 -12.94 15.89
C THR A 110 7.61 -11.80 16.87
N ILE A 111 8.14 -12.14 18.03
CA ILE A 111 8.44 -11.18 19.09
C ILE A 111 9.71 -10.41 18.71
N PRO A 112 9.67 -9.06 18.65
CA PRO A 112 10.82 -8.26 18.24
C PRO A 112 12.09 -8.48 19.09
N SER A 113 11.97 -8.60 20.42
CA SER A 113 13.12 -8.74 21.30
C SER A 113 13.78 -10.12 21.29
N THR A 114 13.00 -11.20 21.08
CA THR A 114 13.50 -12.58 21.21
C THR A 114 13.58 -13.32 19.88
N GLY A 115 12.92 -12.81 18.83
CA GLY A 115 12.78 -13.49 17.54
C GLY A 115 11.89 -14.74 17.59
N GLN A 116 11.31 -15.08 18.74
CA GLN A 116 10.46 -16.26 18.90
C GLN A 116 9.07 -16.00 18.33
N THR A 117 8.53 -17.02 17.66
CA THR A 117 7.13 -17.02 17.22
C THR A 117 6.25 -17.63 18.31
N LYS A 118 5.30 -16.85 18.83
CA LYS A 118 4.33 -17.30 19.85
C LYS A 118 2.92 -16.93 19.46
N THR A 119 1.93 -17.62 20.03
CA THR A 119 0.54 -17.16 20.04
C THR A 119 0.37 -16.05 21.07
N VAL A 120 -0.66 -15.21 20.93
CA VAL A 120 -0.90 -14.11 21.88
C VAL A 120 -1.17 -14.57 23.31
N GLU A 121 -1.69 -15.80 23.47
CA GLU A 121 -1.99 -16.42 24.76
C GLU A 121 -0.73 -16.78 25.55
N ASP A 122 0.34 -17.15 24.84
CA ASP A 122 1.62 -17.56 25.42
C ASP A 122 2.58 -16.36 25.63
N MET A 123 2.19 -15.17 25.18
CA MET A 123 3.01 -13.97 25.30
C MET A 123 2.88 -13.33 26.69
N THR A 124 4.01 -12.86 27.19
CA THR A 124 4.03 -11.95 28.32
C THR A 124 3.47 -10.58 27.92
N VAL A 125 3.04 -9.80 28.92
CA VAL A 125 2.55 -8.42 28.71
C VAL A 125 3.57 -7.54 27.97
N ARG A 126 4.87 -7.76 28.22
CA ARG A 126 5.93 -7.01 27.53
C ARG A 126 5.98 -7.39 26.05
N GLU A 127 5.97 -8.67 25.74
CA GLU A 127 5.99 -9.18 24.36
C GLU A 127 4.75 -8.71 23.58
N LEU A 128 3.55 -8.75 24.19
CA LEU A 128 2.32 -8.23 23.57
C LEU A 128 2.44 -6.74 23.21
N ARG A 129 3.09 -5.93 24.06
CA ARG A 129 3.32 -4.51 23.77
C ARG A 129 4.31 -4.30 22.65
N GLU A 130 5.36 -5.11 22.59
CA GLU A 130 6.34 -5.07 21.50
C GLU A 130 5.68 -5.41 20.16
N VAL A 131 4.90 -6.50 20.11
CA VAL A 131 4.14 -6.90 18.92
C VAL A 131 3.17 -5.80 18.49
N LYS A 132 2.40 -5.25 19.43
CA LYS A 132 1.48 -4.15 19.16
C LYS A 132 2.19 -2.89 18.63
N ALA A 133 3.36 -2.56 19.17
CA ALA A 133 4.15 -1.44 18.69
C ALA A 133 4.66 -1.68 17.26
N ALA A 134 5.15 -2.89 16.97
CA ALA A 134 5.60 -3.27 15.64
C ALA A 134 4.46 -3.19 14.60
N LEU A 135 3.29 -3.77 14.91
CA LEU A 135 2.10 -3.71 14.05
C LEU A 135 1.67 -2.26 13.76
N LYS A 136 1.74 -1.38 14.77
CA LYS A 136 1.39 0.03 14.59
C LYS A 136 2.38 0.76 13.67
N VAL A 137 3.66 0.44 13.75
CA VAL A 137 4.69 1.01 12.87
C VAL A 137 4.46 0.55 11.42
N GLU A 138 4.22 -0.74 11.23
CA GLU A 138 3.91 -1.32 9.91
C GLU A 138 2.64 -0.72 9.32
N GLU A 139 1.57 -0.62 10.09
CA GLU A 139 0.31 -0.03 9.65
C GLU A 139 0.48 1.44 9.23
N LYS A 140 1.25 2.21 10.01
CA LYS A 140 1.56 3.61 9.70
C LYS A 140 2.35 3.72 8.40
N ALA A 141 3.38 2.89 8.22
CA ALA A 141 4.17 2.85 7.00
C ALA A 141 3.31 2.49 5.78
N ARG A 142 2.41 1.50 5.91
CA ARG A 142 1.47 1.10 4.86
C ARG A 142 0.53 2.24 4.48
N LYS A 143 -0.08 2.91 5.47
CA LYS A 143 -0.97 4.06 5.24
C LYS A 143 -0.24 5.23 4.57
N GLU A 144 1.00 5.50 4.97
CA GLU A 144 1.83 6.53 4.33
C GLU A 144 2.17 6.18 2.88
N ALA A 145 2.49 4.91 2.60
CA ALA A 145 2.74 4.43 1.24
C ALA A 145 1.49 4.52 0.36
N GLU A 146 0.33 4.12 0.88
CA GLU A 146 -0.97 4.20 0.18
C GLU A 146 -1.36 5.65 -0.13
N MET A 147 -1.22 6.56 0.84
CA MET A 147 -1.46 8.00 0.62
C MET A 147 -0.50 8.60 -0.42
N LYS A 148 0.76 8.17 -0.44
CA LYS A 148 1.72 8.61 -1.46
C LYS A 148 1.34 8.07 -2.84
N ALA A 149 0.95 6.81 -2.94
CA ALA A 149 0.50 6.19 -4.18
C ALA A 149 -0.76 6.87 -4.74
N GLN A 150 -1.74 7.17 -3.88
CA GLN A 150 -2.95 7.85 -4.29
C GLN A 150 -2.69 9.28 -4.79
N LYS A 151 -1.84 10.04 -4.08
CA LYS A 151 -1.41 11.37 -4.55
C LYS A 151 -0.64 11.31 -5.87
N ALA A 152 0.15 10.26 -6.09
CA ALA A 152 0.84 10.06 -7.36
C ALA A 152 -0.14 9.79 -8.50
N LEU A 153 -1.18 8.99 -8.25
CA LEU A 153 -2.26 8.71 -9.21
C LEU A 153 -3.04 9.98 -9.57
N GLU A 154 -3.44 10.77 -8.57
CA GLU A 154 -4.13 12.06 -8.77
C GLU A 154 -3.29 13.03 -9.60
N ARG A 155 -1.98 13.15 -9.29
CA ARG A 155 -1.06 13.98 -10.06
C ARG A 155 -0.92 13.51 -11.51
N ALA A 156 -0.86 12.20 -11.73
CA ALA A 156 -0.79 11.63 -13.07
C ALA A 156 -2.07 11.93 -13.88
N GLU A 157 -3.24 11.90 -13.26
CA GLU A 157 -4.50 12.20 -13.94
C GLU A 157 -4.63 13.69 -14.29
N VAL A 158 -4.28 14.59 -13.35
CA VAL A 158 -4.20 16.04 -13.63
C VAL A 158 -3.22 16.32 -14.78
N ALA A 159 -2.07 15.63 -14.83
CA ALA A 159 -1.13 15.78 -15.93
C ALA A 159 -1.72 15.34 -17.28
N LYS A 160 -2.49 14.24 -17.32
CA LYS A 160 -3.20 13.81 -18.54
C LYS A 160 -4.26 14.83 -18.99
N ASP A 161 -5.04 15.37 -18.06
CA ASP A 161 -6.08 16.35 -18.39
C ASP A 161 -5.50 17.67 -18.90
N MET A 162 -4.37 18.11 -18.33
CA MET A 162 -3.61 19.26 -18.84
C MET A 162 -3.09 19.01 -20.26
N LEU A 163 -2.59 17.80 -20.56
CA LEU A 163 -2.15 17.42 -21.91
C LEU A 163 -3.31 17.39 -22.91
N ARG A 164 -4.48 16.87 -22.51
CA ARG A 164 -5.71 16.89 -23.33
C ARG A 164 -6.16 18.32 -23.62
N SER A 165 -6.20 19.17 -22.60
CA SER A 165 -6.57 20.58 -22.72
C SER A 165 -5.62 21.35 -23.65
N ASN A 166 -4.31 21.12 -23.54
CA ASN A 166 -3.33 21.70 -24.46
C ASN A 166 -3.56 21.24 -25.91
N ARG A 167 -3.85 19.95 -26.13
CA ARG A 167 -4.14 19.41 -27.47
C ARG A 167 -5.39 20.04 -28.11
N GLU A 168 -6.41 20.35 -27.31
CA GLU A 168 -7.64 21.01 -27.77
C GLU A 168 -7.45 22.51 -28.05
N GLN A 169 -6.58 23.19 -27.29
CA GLN A 169 -6.24 24.60 -27.50
C GLN A 169 -5.33 24.80 -28.71
N THR A 170 -4.40 23.88 -28.98
CA THR A 170 -3.62 23.89 -30.23
C THR A 170 -4.38 23.20 -31.35
N LYS A 171 -5.52 23.76 -31.75
CA LYS A 171 -5.98 23.59 -33.13
C LYS A 171 -5.03 24.39 -34.02
N THR A 172 -3.99 23.74 -34.53
CA THR A 172 -3.16 24.30 -35.58
C THR A 172 -4.03 24.45 -36.82
N GLU A 173 -4.49 25.68 -37.09
CA GLU A 173 -5.08 26.01 -38.37
C GLU A 173 -3.96 25.95 -39.41
N TYR A 174 -4.05 24.95 -40.30
CA TYR A 174 -3.14 24.83 -41.42
C TYR A 174 -3.33 26.05 -42.32
N VAL A 175 -2.41 27.03 -42.23
CA VAL A 175 -2.35 28.14 -43.17
C VAL A 175 -1.59 27.61 -44.40
N PRO A 176 -2.25 27.48 -45.57
CA PRO A 176 -1.57 27.02 -46.77
C PRO A 176 -0.52 28.05 -47.16
N ASP A 177 0.75 27.71 -47.01
CA ASP A 177 1.85 28.51 -47.52
C ASP A 177 1.81 28.43 -49.06
N PRO A 178 1.65 29.56 -49.78
CA PRO A 178 1.61 29.57 -51.24
C PRO A 178 2.80 28.85 -51.87
N TRP A 179 3.97 28.88 -51.22
CA TRP A 179 5.17 28.20 -51.68
C TRP A 179 5.06 26.67 -51.61
N ILE A 180 4.32 26.14 -50.63
CA ILE A 180 4.10 24.70 -50.43
C ILE A 180 3.06 24.15 -51.42
N SER A 181 1.98 24.88 -51.70
CA SER A 181 1.01 24.50 -52.74
C SER A 181 1.66 24.49 -54.13
N ASP A 182 2.51 25.47 -54.41
CA ASP A 182 3.23 25.55 -55.68
C ASP A 182 4.28 24.44 -55.81
N ARG A 183 4.88 24.04 -54.69
CA ARG A 183 5.76 22.86 -54.60
C ARG A 183 5.00 21.56 -54.82
N LEU A 184 3.80 21.41 -54.27
CA LEU A 184 2.96 20.23 -54.42
C LEU A 184 2.50 20.06 -55.87
N LYS A 185 2.06 21.15 -56.53
CA LYS A 185 1.78 21.15 -57.97
C LYS A 185 2.98 20.73 -58.83
N ARG A 186 4.19 21.17 -58.47
CA ARG A 186 5.42 20.75 -59.16
C ARG A 186 5.73 19.26 -58.95
N TYR A 187 5.38 18.70 -57.80
CA TYR A 187 5.48 17.26 -57.52
C TYR A 187 4.42 16.47 -58.29
N GLU A 188 3.15 16.86 -58.25
CA GLU A 188 2.05 16.23 -59.00
C GLU A 188 2.30 16.29 -60.52
N THR A 189 2.82 17.40 -61.03
CA THR A 189 3.21 17.53 -62.45
C THR A 189 4.38 16.61 -62.83
N ARG A 190 5.23 16.26 -61.86
CA ARG A 190 6.44 15.46 -62.08
C ARG A 190 6.22 13.96 -61.86
N TYR A 191 5.27 13.59 -61.00
CA TYR A 191 5.07 12.21 -60.53
C TYR A 191 3.63 11.69 -60.71
N GLY A 192 2.68 12.50 -61.18
CA GLY A 192 1.30 12.09 -61.44
C GLY A 192 0.40 12.03 -60.20
N ASP A 193 -0.90 11.84 -60.44
CA ASP A 193 -1.95 11.76 -59.41
C ASP A 193 -1.87 10.42 -58.68
N ILE A 194 -1.80 10.43 -57.34
CA ILE A 194 -1.65 9.22 -56.51
C ILE A 194 -3.04 8.69 -56.13
N ASP A 195 -3.94 8.58 -57.10
CA ASP A 195 -5.23 7.91 -56.92
C ASP A 195 -5.26 6.64 -57.78
N GLY A 196 -4.65 5.58 -57.23
CA GLY A 196 -5.07 4.21 -57.47
C GLY A 196 -4.83 3.60 -58.85
N ALA A 197 -3.57 3.33 -59.19
CA ALA A 197 -3.15 2.08 -59.84
C ALA A 197 -1.62 1.98 -59.80
N VAL A 198 -1.08 1.03 -59.03
CA VAL A 198 0.37 0.80 -58.93
C VAL A 198 0.90 0.36 -60.30
N THR A 199 1.66 1.22 -60.96
CA THR A 199 2.65 0.81 -61.96
C THR A 199 3.84 1.77 -61.97
N GLU A 200 4.57 1.89 -60.87
CA GLU A 200 5.97 2.31 -60.94
C GLU A 200 6.76 1.67 -59.80
N ARG A 201 7.92 1.10 -60.17
CA ARG A 201 8.79 0.32 -59.28
C ARG A 201 9.06 1.08 -58.00
N VAL A 202 8.71 0.48 -56.86
CA VAL A 202 9.18 0.91 -55.54
C VAL A 202 10.71 0.91 -55.59
N SER A 203 11.28 2.11 -55.70
CA SER A 203 12.70 2.33 -55.45
C SER A 203 12.91 2.32 -53.95
N ASN A 204 14.01 1.73 -53.48
CA ASN A 204 14.40 1.69 -52.06
C ASN A 204 14.30 3.06 -51.36
N HIS A 205 14.32 4.18 -52.09
CA HIS A 205 14.16 5.52 -51.51
C HIS A 205 12.76 5.82 -50.95
N ILE A 206 11.67 5.33 -51.56
CA ILE A 206 10.30 5.69 -51.13
C ILE A 206 9.93 4.99 -49.82
N GLU A 207 10.31 3.73 -49.66
CA GLU A 207 10.12 2.99 -48.41
C GLU A 207 11.03 3.51 -47.29
N VAL A 208 12.27 3.87 -47.60
CA VAL A 208 13.24 4.40 -46.62
C VAL A 208 12.82 5.79 -46.13
N ASP A 209 12.32 6.66 -47.02
CA ASP A 209 11.88 8.00 -46.64
C ASP A 209 10.57 7.97 -45.82
N GLY A 210 9.64 7.05 -46.15
CA GLY A 210 8.43 6.81 -45.35
C GLY A 210 8.74 6.22 -43.97
N ALA A 211 9.66 5.26 -43.88
CA ALA A 211 10.12 4.71 -42.61
C ALA A 211 10.85 5.76 -41.75
N ALA A 212 11.60 6.67 -42.36
CA ALA A 212 12.24 7.78 -41.65
C ALA A 212 11.22 8.77 -41.06
N ALA A 213 10.12 9.03 -41.77
CA ALA A 213 9.03 9.87 -41.27
C ALA A 213 8.29 9.22 -40.08
N GLN A 214 7.97 7.92 -40.17
CA GLN A 214 7.35 7.19 -39.07
C GLN A 214 8.28 7.13 -37.84
N PHE A 215 9.57 6.87 -38.05
CA PHE A 215 10.56 6.89 -36.97
C PHE A 215 10.64 8.27 -36.29
N ALA A 216 10.54 9.37 -37.05
CA ALA A 216 10.54 10.71 -36.47
C ALA A 216 9.30 10.97 -35.59
N ASP A 217 8.11 10.50 -36.00
CA ASP A 217 6.87 10.60 -35.23
C ASP A 217 6.93 9.76 -33.93
N ASP A 218 7.45 8.55 -34.02
CA ASP A 218 7.65 7.66 -32.87
C ASP A 218 8.62 8.27 -31.85
N VAL A 219 9.73 8.86 -32.31
CA VAL A 219 10.70 9.56 -31.46
C VAL A 219 10.07 10.79 -30.81
N GLN A 220 9.29 11.58 -31.55
CA GLN A 220 8.61 12.74 -31.00
C GLN A 220 7.60 12.33 -29.91
N THR A 221 6.83 11.27 -30.14
CA THR A 221 5.88 10.71 -29.17
C THR A 221 6.60 10.21 -27.91
N PHE A 222 7.72 9.50 -28.07
CA PHE A 222 8.56 9.05 -26.97
C PHE A 222 9.06 10.23 -26.12
N LEU A 223 9.61 11.28 -26.78
CA LEU A 223 10.11 12.46 -26.08
C LEU A 223 9.02 13.18 -25.30
N LEU A 224 7.81 13.32 -25.87
CA LEU A 224 6.67 13.93 -25.18
C LEU A 224 6.25 13.14 -23.93
N ASN A 225 6.19 11.81 -24.03
CA ASN A 225 5.79 10.95 -22.91
C ASN A 225 6.77 11.03 -21.74
N TYR A 226 8.07 11.20 -22.01
CA TYR A 226 9.13 11.14 -20.99
C TYR A 226 9.83 12.48 -20.72
N ALA A 227 9.41 13.58 -21.35
CA ALA A 227 10.00 14.90 -21.17
C ALA A 227 10.09 15.33 -19.69
N HIS A 228 9.10 14.94 -18.88
CA HIS A 228 9.06 15.22 -17.45
C HIS A 228 10.27 14.67 -16.67
N LEU A 229 10.87 13.57 -17.11
CA LEU A 229 12.06 12.98 -16.48
C LEU A 229 13.30 13.87 -16.64
N THR A 230 13.34 14.77 -17.62
CA THR A 230 14.49 15.65 -17.86
C THR A 230 14.49 16.91 -17.00
N THR A 231 13.33 17.29 -16.46
CA THR A 231 13.13 18.59 -15.79
C THR A 231 12.87 18.46 -14.29
N PHE A 232 12.22 17.37 -13.86
CA PHE A 232 11.80 17.21 -12.48
C PHE A 232 12.72 16.24 -11.73
N LYS A 233 13.67 16.79 -10.96
CA LYS A 233 14.51 16.01 -10.03
C LYS A 233 13.67 15.19 -9.03
N ALA A 234 12.47 15.67 -8.69
CA ALA A 234 11.50 14.98 -7.84
C ALA A 234 11.03 13.63 -8.40
N SER A 235 11.13 13.39 -9.72
CA SER A 235 10.80 12.11 -10.35
C SER A 235 11.73 10.97 -9.89
N PHE A 236 12.89 11.30 -9.32
CA PHE A 236 13.89 10.34 -8.83
C PHE A 236 14.11 10.40 -7.32
N THR A 237 13.33 11.22 -6.59
CA THR A 237 13.46 11.30 -5.12
C THR A 237 12.67 10.21 -4.43
N GLY A 238 13.33 9.34 -3.67
CA GLY A 238 12.69 8.28 -2.89
C GLY A 238 12.33 7.02 -3.69
N ILE A 239 12.92 6.82 -4.86
CA ILE A 239 12.84 5.56 -5.61
C ILE A 239 13.74 4.49 -4.95
N SER A 240 13.43 3.21 -5.14
CA SER A 240 14.28 2.12 -4.69
C SER A 240 15.58 2.05 -5.52
N ASP A 241 16.62 1.44 -4.95
CA ASP A 241 17.88 1.21 -5.66
C ASP A 241 17.66 0.39 -6.94
N GLU A 242 16.77 -0.61 -6.89
CA GLU A 242 16.38 -1.40 -8.07
C GLU A 242 15.74 -0.55 -9.17
N ALA A 243 14.82 0.37 -8.80
CA ALA A 243 14.19 1.26 -9.77
C ALA A 243 15.20 2.26 -10.36
N TYR A 244 16.14 2.76 -9.55
CA TYR A 244 17.22 3.62 -10.00
C TYR A 244 18.12 2.92 -11.02
N GLU A 245 18.58 1.70 -10.71
CA GLU A 245 19.41 0.89 -11.62
C GLU A 245 18.69 0.56 -12.93
N ASN A 246 17.38 0.30 -12.88
CA ASN A 246 16.58 0.10 -14.09
C ASN A 246 16.53 1.35 -14.97
N TYR A 247 16.41 2.55 -14.40
CA TYR A 247 16.48 3.80 -15.16
C TYR A 247 17.86 4.02 -15.79
N VAL A 248 18.93 3.82 -15.02
CA VAL A 248 20.32 3.98 -15.51
C VAL A 248 20.58 3.01 -16.67
N THR A 249 20.28 1.73 -16.47
CA THR A 249 20.48 0.69 -17.49
C THR A 249 19.69 0.99 -18.76
N SER A 250 18.44 1.43 -18.63
CA SER A 250 17.60 1.77 -19.79
C SER A 250 18.13 3.00 -20.55
N LEU A 251 18.63 4.01 -19.84
CA LEU A 251 19.22 5.20 -20.45
C LEU A 251 20.52 4.88 -21.18
N ASP A 252 21.35 4.00 -20.62
CA ASP A 252 22.60 3.60 -21.26
C ASP A 252 22.33 2.74 -22.51
N ALA A 253 21.37 1.82 -22.46
CA ALA A 253 20.93 1.08 -23.65
C ALA A 253 20.40 2.03 -24.76
N LEU A 254 19.64 3.06 -24.40
CA LEU A 254 19.15 4.06 -25.34
C LEU A 254 20.29 4.86 -25.99
N LYS A 255 21.29 5.27 -25.19
CA LYS A 255 22.49 5.96 -25.72
C LYS A 255 23.26 5.06 -26.68
N GLU A 256 23.48 3.80 -26.33
CA GLU A 256 24.17 2.83 -27.19
C GLU A 256 23.44 2.65 -28.52
N PHE A 257 22.11 2.50 -28.49
CA PHE A 257 21.28 2.41 -29.67
C PHE A 257 21.42 3.66 -30.58
N ILE A 258 21.29 4.85 -30.01
CA ILE A 258 21.43 6.12 -30.75
C ILE A 258 22.83 6.25 -31.37
N ASN A 259 23.89 5.95 -30.60
CA ASN A 259 25.26 5.98 -31.10
C ASN A 259 25.48 4.97 -32.23
N GLY A 260 24.88 3.79 -32.13
CA GLY A 260 24.86 2.78 -33.18
C GLY A 260 24.20 3.30 -34.46
N MET A 261 23.01 3.90 -34.35
CA MET A 261 22.30 4.51 -35.47
C MET A 261 23.12 5.62 -36.13
N GLN A 262 23.72 6.52 -35.34
CA GLN A 262 24.56 7.60 -35.85
C GLN A 262 25.80 7.07 -36.59
N ARG A 263 26.41 6.00 -36.10
CA ARG A 263 27.55 5.34 -36.77
C ARG A 263 27.13 4.79 -38.13
N VAL A 264 25.98 4.15 -38.22
CA VAL A 264 25.42 3.64 -39.49
C VAL A 264 25.14 4.81 -40.44
N LEU A 265 24.41 5.84 -39.98
CA LEU A 265 24.07 7.02 -40.79
C LEU A 265 25.30 7.79 -41.30
N ASN A 266 26.34 7.91 -40.49
CA ASN A 266 27.59 8.58 -40.89
C ASN A 266 28.44 7.72 -41.85
N GLY A 267 28.29 6.40 -41.81
CA GLY A 267 28.95 5.45 -42.72
C GLY A 267 28.22 5.22 -44.04
N SER A 268 26.94 5.59 -44.13
CA SER A 268 26.12 5.40 -45.33
C SER A 268 26.29 6.56 -46.33
N PRO A 269 26.65 6.29 -47.61
CA PRO A 269 26.75 7.33 -48.63
C PRO A 269 25.38 7.95 -48.91
N LYS A 270 25.28 9.28 -48.79
CA LYS A 270 24.07 10.01 -49.18
C LYS A 270 23.88 9.95 -50.70
N GLY A 271 22.77 9.38 -51.16
CA GLY A 271 22.32 9.49 -52.55
C GLY A 271 23.00 8.58 -53.58
N LYS A 272 23.61 7.46 -53.20
CA LYS A 272 23.99 6.40 -54.16
C LYS A 272 23.03 5.24 -54.05
N ALA A 273 22.14 5.11 -55.04
CA ALA A 273 21.37 3.91 -55.26
C ALA A 273 22.33 2.80 -55.71
N GLU A 274 22.48 1.74 -54.91
CA GLU A 274 22.89 0.46 -55.47
C GLU A 274 21.70 -0.09 -56.26
N VAL A 275 21.80 -0.02 -57.58
CA VAL A 275 20.91 -0.75 -58.48
C VAL A 275 21.24 -2.22 -58.29
N ILE A 276 20.40 -2.93 -57.54
CA ILE A 276 20.44 -4.38 -57.48
C ILE A 276 19.64 -4.85 -58.70
N ASP A 277 20.34 -5.24 -59.77
CA ASP A 277 19.73 -6.00 -60.85
C ASP A 277 19.35 -7.38 -60.32
N ILE A 278 18.06 -7.71 -60.45
CA ILE A 278 17.52 -9.06 -60.23
C ILE A 278 17.33 -9.71 -61.61
#